data_AF-A0A847SZL8-F1
#
_entry.id   AF-A0A847SZL8-F1
#
_cell.length_a   1.000
_cell.length_b   1.000
_cell.length_c   1.000
_cell.angle_alpha   90.00
_cell.angle_beta   90.00
_cell.angle_gamma   90.00
#
_symmetry.space_group_name_H-M   'P 1'
#
loop_
_entity.id
_entity.type
_entity.pdbx_description
1 polymer ?
#
loop_
_entity_poly.entity_id
_entity_poly.type
_entity_poly.pdbx_seq_one_letter_code
_entity_poly.pdbx_strand_id
1 'polypeptide(L)'
;MIGVVIFAVGLLDLLNMRFVEVGTWGYWLLGIGAVMLLIGLIWLASYRLNVRKFNKLMEEKSKANFTRNMDDVEYLAWRLPLKFEERLSAKKKELGIK
;
A
#
# COMPACT_ATOMS: atom_id res chain seq x y z
N MET A 1 -3.63 -6.79 -8.09
CA MET A 1 -4.81 -7.07 -8.93
C MET A 1 -4.79 -8.52 -9.43
N ILE A 2 -3.70 -9.03 -10.00
CA ILE A 2 -3.58 -10.42 -10.48
C ILE A 2 -3.90 -11.48 -9.40
N GLY A 3 -3.44 -11.29 -8.16
CA GLY A 3 -3.74 -12.22 -7.06
C GLY A 3 -5.22 -12.33 -6.69
N VAL A 4 -5.99 -11.25 -6.86
CA VAL A 4 -7.46 -11.26 -6.63
C VAL A 4 -8.15 -12.11 -7.69
N VAL A 5 -7.70 -12.01 -8.94
CA VAL A 5 -8.24 -12.79 -10.07
C VAL A 5 -7.94 -14.28 -9.87
N ILE A 6 -6.72 -14.64 -9.48
CA ILE A 6 -6.33 -16.05 -9.27
C ILE A 6 -7.10 -16.66 -8.09
N PHE A 7 -7.25 -15.93 -6.99
CA PHE A 7 -8.07 -16.40 -5.86
C PHE A 7 -9.55 -16.55 -6.22
N ALA A 8 -10.11 -15.60 -6.95
CA ALA A 8 -11.51 -15.67 -7.39
C ALA A 8 -11.74 -16.89 -8.30
N VAL A 9 -10.82 -17.19 -9.22
CA VAL A 9 -10.89 -18.39 -10.08
C VAL A 9 -10.86 -19.67 -9.24
N GLY A 10 -9.94 -19.80 -8.28
CA GLY A 10 -9.88 -20.98 -7.39
C GLY A 10 -11.12 -21.12 -6.47
N LEU A 11 -11.69 -20.01 -6.01
CA LEU A 11 -12.90 -20.02 -5.18
C LEU A 11 -14.15 -20.43 -5.99
N LEU A 12 -14.27 -19.98 -7.24
CA LEU A 12 -15.38 -20.34 -8.12
C LEU A 12 -15.36 -21.83 -8.51
N ASP A 13 -14.17 -22.38 -8.73
CA ASP A 13 -13.95 -23.82 -8.96
C ASP A 13 -14.36 -24.65 -7.72
N LEU A 14 -13.97 -24.23 -6.51
CA LEU A 14 -14.36 -24.90 -5.26
C LEU A 14 -15.87 -24.86 -4.98
N LEU A 15 -16.54 -23.77 -5.36
CA LEU A 15 -18.00 -23.63 -5.23
C LEU A 15 -18.79 -24.46 -6.25
N ASN A 16 -18.10 -25.30 -7.06
CA ASN A 16 -18.67 -26.15 -8.09
C ASN A 16 -19.55 -25.36 -9.09
N MET A 17 -19.22 -24.08 -9.30
CA MET A 17 -19.80 -23.31 -10.39
C MET A 17 -19.20 -23.86 -11.68
N ARG A 18 -20.01 -24.66 -12.38
CA ARG A 18 -19.80 -25.52 -13.56
C ARG A 18 -19.02 -24.95 -14.78
N PHE A 19 -18.31 -23.84 -14.64
CA PHE A 19 -17.58 -23.16 -15.71
C PHE A 19 -16.08 -23.48 -15.74
N VAL A 20 -15.53 -24.12 -14.71
CA VAL A 20 -14.12 -24.56 -14.70
C VAL A 20 -14.06 -25.93 -14.03
N GLU A 21 -13.61 -26.96 -14.75
CA GLU A 21 -13.25 -28.26 -14.16
C GLU A 21 -11.73 -28.27 -14.06
N VAL A 22 -11.17 -27.69 -12.99
CA VAL A 22 -9.70 -27.64 -12.81
C VAL A 22 -9.16 -28.93 -12.17
N GLY A 23 -10.04 -29.82 -11.71
CA GLY A 23 -9.68 -31.07 -11.05
C GLY A 23 -8.83 -30.82 -9.79
N THR A 24 -7.84 -31.67 -9.51
CA THR A 24 -6.98 -31.54 -8.32
C THR A 24 -6.17 -30.22 -8.27
N TRP A 25 -6.01 -29.53 -9.40
CA TRP A 25 -5.30 -28.25 -9.45
C TRP A 25 -6.08 -27.09 -8.81
N GLY A 26 -7.39 -27.23 -8.60
CA GLY A 26 -8.22 -26.23 -7.93
C GLY A 26 -7.73 -25.88 -6.52
N TYR A 27 -7.35 -26.88 -5.73
CA TYR A 27 -6.81 -26.69 -4.39
C TYR A 27 -5.49 -25.90 -4.37
N TRP A 28 -4.61 -26.15 -5.34
CA TRP A 28 -3.36 -25.41 -5.48
C TRP A 28 -3.59 -23.95 -5.87
N LEU A 29 -4.52 -23.68 -6.80
CA LEU A 29 -4.90 -22.33 -7.19
C LEU A 29 -5.53 -21.54 -6.04
N LEU A 30 -6.37 -22.20 -5.22
CA LEU A 30 -6.96 -21.59 -4.05
C LEU A 30 -5.90 -21.20 -3.01
N GLY A 31 -4.97 -22.12 -2.72
CA GLY A 31 -3.85 -21.86 -1.81
C GLY A 31 -2.95 -20.72 -2.29
N ILE A 32 -2.53 -20.77 -3.55
CA ILE A 32 -1.68 -19.72 -4.16
C ILE A 32 -2.41 -18.37 -4.20
N GLY A 33 -3.69 -18.38 -4.57
CA GLY A 33 -4.54 -17.20 -4.57
C GLY A 33 -4.67 -16.57 -3.18
N ALA A 34 -4.85 -17.39 -2.15
CA ALA A 34 -4.98 -16.93 -0.77
C ALA A 34 -3.68 -16.25 -0.29
N VAL A 35 -2.52 -16.86 -0.57
CA VAL A 35 -1.21 -16.28 -0.22
C VAL A 35 -0.97 -14.96 -0.96
N MET A 36 -1.24 -14.91 -2.27
CA MET A 36 -1.09 -13.67 -3.03
C MET A 36 -2.04 -12.56 -2.55
N LEU A 37 -3.27 -12.91 -2.16
CA LEU A 37 -4.21 -11.96 -1.57
C LEU A 37 -3.70 -11.41 -0.24
N LEU A 38 -3.20 -12.27 0.65
CA LEU A 38 -2.65 -11.85 1.93
C LEU A 38 -1.48 -10.88 1.74
N ILE A 39 -0.54 -11.21 0.85
CA ILE A 39 0.59 -10.32 0.52
C ILE A 39 0.09 -8.97 -0.01
N GLY A 40 -0.87 -8.99 -0.94
CA GLY A 40 -1.47 -7.78 -1.50
C GLY A 40 -2.17 -6.92 -0.44
N LEU A 41 -2.89 -7.53 0.49
CA LEU A 41 -3.56 -6.84 1.59
C LEU A 41 -2.55 -6.21 2.55
N ILE A 42 -1.48 -6.92 2.91
CA ILE A 42 -0.42 -6.39 3.77
C ILE A 42 0.25 -5.19 3.09
N TRP A 43 0.59 -5.29 1.81
CA TRP A 43 1.17 -4.19 1.05
C TRP A 43 0.25 -2.97 0.98
N LEU A 44 -1.04 -3.19 0.69
CA LEU A 44 -2.03 -2.12 0.58
C LEU A 44 -2.29 -1.45 1.93
N ALA A 45 -2.33 -2.23 3.02
CA ALA A 45 -2.42 -1.70 4.38
C ALA A 45 -1.17 -0.88 4.73
N SER A 46 0.03 -1.40 4.46
CA SER A 46 1.29 -0.69 4.70
C SER A 46 1.36 0.63 3.93
N TYR A 47 0.99 0.63 2.64
CA TYR A 47 0.91 1.84 1.84
C TYR A 47 -0.04 2.86 2.45
N ARG A 48 -1.26 2.46 2.81
CA ARG A 48 -2.24 3.37 3.43
C ARG A 48 -1.76 3.93 4.77
N LEU A 49 -1.11 3.12 5.60
CA LEU A 49 -0.55 3.57 6.88
C LEU A 49 0.58 4.58 6.67
N ASN A 50 1.47 4.34 5.70
CA ASN A 50 2.56 5.26 5.37
C ASN A 50 2.03 6.61 4.84
N VAL A 51 1.03 6.57 3.94
CA VAL A 51 0.36 7.79 3.44
C VAL A 51 -0.33 8.56 4.57
N ARG A 52 -1.02 7.86 5.48
CA ARG A 52 -1.64 8.48 6.67
C ARG A 52 -0.60 9.12 7.59
N LYS A 53 0.50 8.40 7.88
CA LYS A 53 1.60 8.93 8.70
C LYS A 53 2.22 10.16 8.06
N PHE A 54 2.49 10.13 6.75
CA PHE A 54 3.00 11.28 6.00
C PHE A 54 2.05 12.48 6.10
N ASN A 55 0.75 12.29 5.79
CA ASN A 55 -0.22 13.38 5.85
C ASN A 55 -0.31 13.99 7.26
N LYS A 56 -0.31 13.16 8.31
CA LYS A 56 -0.33 13.65 9.70
C LYS A 56 0.89 14.52 10.03
N LEU A 57 2.09 14.11 9.59
CA LEU A 57 3.30 14.91 9.80
C LEU A 57 3.29 16.20 8.97
N MET A 58 2.69 16.16 7.78
CA MET A 58 2.50 17.31 6.91
C MET A 58 1.41 18.27 7.38
N GLU A 59 0.59 17.92 8.37
CA GLU A 59 -0.37 18.85 8.99
C GLU A 59 0.27 19.74 10.06
N GLU A 60 1.48 19.41 10.52
CA GLU A 60 2.18 20.17 11.54
C GLU A 60 2.46 21.62 11.09
N LYS A 61 2.12 22.59 11.92
CA LYS A 61 2.26 24.02 11.62
C LYS A 61 3.51 24.63 12.29
N SER A 62 3.97 24.03 13.39
CA SER A 62 5.17 24.49 14.09
C SER A 62 6.42 24.08 13.34
N LYS A 63 7.22 25.07 12.90
CA LYS A 63 8.53 24.84 12.27
C LYS A 63 9.44 23.94 13.12
N ALA A 64 9.53 24.21 14.42
CA ALA A 64 10.37 23.43 15.33
C ALA A 64 9.94 21.96 15.42
N ASN A 65 8.62 21.71 15.52
CA ASN A 65 8.11 20.34 15.60
C ASN A 65 8.20 19.61 14.26
N PHE A 66 8.06 20.33 13.14
CA PHE A 66 8.26 19.77 11.80
C PHE A 66 9.72 19.36 11.59
N THR A 67 10.68 20.24 11.92
CA THR A 67 12.12 19.93 11.80
C THR A 67 12.51 18.72 12.65
N ARG A 68 11.94 18.56 13.85
CA ARG A 68 12.22 17.40 14.71
C ARG A 68 11.83 16.07 14.07
N ASN A 69 10.78 16.04 13.26
CA ASN A 69 10.30 14.84 12.58
C ASN A 69 10.68 14.83 11.08
N MET A 70 11.62 15.68 10.65
CA MET A 70 11.92 15.88 9.23
C MET A 70 12.47 14.62 8.57
N ASP A 71 13.39 13.92 9.24
CA ASP A 71 13.96 12.65 8.75
C ASP A 71 12.87 11.61 8.46
N ASP A 72 11.88 11.52 9.35
CA ASP A 72 10.73 10.62 9.23
C ASP A 72 9.86 10.99 8.00
N VAL A 73 9.65 12.29 7.76
CA VAL A 73 8.86 12.78 6.62
C VAL A 73 9.60 12.57 5.31
N GLU A 74 10.91 12.83 5.27
CA GLU A 74 11.76 12.60 4.10
C GLU A 74 11.83 11.12 3.73
N TYR A 75 12.02 10.25 4.73
CA TYR A 75 11.99 8.81 4.53
C TYR A 75 10.67 8.35 3.93
N LEU A 76 9.54 8.86 4.44
CA LEU A 76 8.22 8.54 3.89
C LEU A 76 8.01 9.12 2.50
N ALA A 77 8.50 10.33 2.22
CA ALA A 77 8.40 10.95 0.91
C ALA A 77 9.15 10.14 -0.15
N TRP A 78 10.38 9.72 0.16
CA TRP A 78 11.22 8.91 -0.73
C TRP A 78 10.62 7.51 -0.99
N ARG A 79 9.97 6.93 0.02
CA ARG A 79 9.31 5.62 -0.11
C ARG A 79 7.98 5.70 -0.87
N LEU A 80 7.35 6.86 -0.92
CA LEU A 80 6.06 7.08 -1.58
C LEU A 80 6.27 7.61 -3.02
N PRO A 81 5.22 7.62 -3.87
CA PRO A 81 5.35 8.13 -5.24
C PRO A 81 5.79 9.60 -5.27
N LEU A 82 6.45 10.02 -6.36
CA LEU A 82 7.08 11.35 -6.55
C LEU A 82 6.24 12.56 -6.07
N LYS A 83 4.91 12.50 -6.24
CA LYS A 83 3.97 13.52 -5.74
C LYS A 83 4.16 13.87 -4.25
N PHE A 84 4.61 12.93 -3.43
CA PHE A 84 4.83 13.14 -1.99
C PHE A 84 6.11 13.94 -1.71
N GLU A 85 7.16 13.76 -2.51
CA GLU A 85 8.37 14.58 -2.46
C GLU A 85 8.08 16.02 -2.87
N GLU A 86 7.28 16.23 -3.92
CA GLU A 86 6.84 17.56 -4.34
C GLU A 86 6.07 18.27 -3.21
N ARG A 87 5.12 17.57 -2.56
CA ARG A 87 4.38 18.10 -1.41
C ARG A 87 5.30 18.47 -0.25
N LEU A 88 6.28 17.62 0.05
CA LEU A 88 7.28 17.90 1.08
C LEU A 88 8.10 19.16 0.74
N SER A 89 8.58 19.28 -0.50
CA SER A 89 9.33 20.45 -0.95
C SER A 89 8.52 21.75 -0.84
N ALA A 90 7.23 21.71 -1.16
CA ALA A 90 6.34 22.86 -1.05
C ALA A 90 6.18 23.30 0.41
N LYS A 91 6.03 22.33 1.33
CA LYS A 91 5.94 22.62 2.77
C LYS A 91 7.25 23.12 3.37
N LYS A 92 8.41 22.59 2.94
CA LYS A 92 9.71 23.12 3.35
C LYS A 92 9.86 24.60 2.96
N LYS A 93 9.45 24.96 1.73
CA LYS A 93 9.41 26.35 1.27
C LYS A 93 8.48 27.22 2.11
N GLU A 94 7.27 26.73 2.42
CA GLU A 94 6.30 27.43 3.29
C GLU A 94 6.87 27.74 4.68
N LEU A 95 7.60 26.79 5.28
CA LEU A 95 8.21 26.95 6.61
C LEU A 95 9.58 27.65 6.58
N GLY A 96 10.08 28.03 5.41
CA GLY A 96 11.41 28.62 5.24
C GLY A 96 12.53 27.69 5.71
N ILE A 97 12.40 26.39 5.41
CA ILE A 97 13.42 25.37 5.63
C ILE A 97 14.12 25.15 4.28
N LYS A 98 15.46 25.09 4.29
CA LYS A 98 16.25 24.84 3.07
C LYS A 98 16.11 23.41 2.59
#